data_AF-A0A1M7UVH3-F1
#
_entry.id   AF-A0A1M7UVH3-F1
#
_cell.length_a   1.000
_cell.length_b   1.000
_cell.length_c   1.000
_cell.angle_alpha   90.00
_cell.angle_beta   90.00
_cell.angle_gamma   90.00
#
_symmetry.space_group_name_H-M   'P 1'
#
loop_
_entity.id
_entity.type
_entity.pdbx_description
1 polymer ?
#
loop_
_entity_poly.entity_id
_entity_poly.type
_entity_poly.pdbx_seq_one_letter_code
_entity_poly.pdbx_strand_id
1 'polypeptide(L)' 'MNNDFKNEVFSSFDPNPVQRCSLCGEKPKLILKMLNPRNGRTVRRFKCGCGEQTWSEDKG' A
#
# COMPACT_ATOMS: atom_id res chain seq x y z
N MET A 1 2.94 21.66 33.44
CA MET A 1 2.62 21.87 32.02
C MET A 1 3.43 20.84 31.24
N ASN A 2 2.86 19.66 31.00
CA ASN A 2 3.54 18.58 30.31
C ASN A 2 2.76 18.31 29.02
N ASN A 3 3.16 18.97 27.94
CA ASN A 3 2.66 18.68 26.60
C ASN A 3 3.72 17.83 25.88
N ASP A 4 3.89 16.60 26.35
CA ASP A 4 4.58 15.55 25.60
C ASP A 4 3.64 15.02 24.53
N PHE A 5 3.44 15.83 23.48
CA PHE A 5 2.75 15.40 22.26
C PHE A 5 3.66 14.40 21.54
N LYS A 6 3.51 13.12 21.91
CA LYS A 6 4.15 11.99 21.24
C LYS A 6 3.68 11.94 19.79
N ASN A 7 4.45 12.55 18.89
CA ASN A 7 4.33 12.42 17.44
C ASN A 7 4.83 11.04 16.96
N GLU A 8 4.33 9.96 17.57
CA GLU A 8 4.70 8.57 17.21
C GLU A 8 3.59 7.85 16.43
N VAL A 9 2.72 8.55 15.72
CA VAL A 9 1.56 7.91 15.06
C VAL A 9 1.33 8.40 13.64
N PHE A 10 2.32 8.39 12.74
CA PHE A 10 2.02 8.49 11.29
C PHE A 10 2.99 7.75 10.34
N SER A 11 3.84 6.84 10.83
CA SER A 11 4.77 6.12 9.94
C SER A 11 4.38 4.68 9.61
N SER A 12 3.24 4.18 10.11
CA SER A 12 2.91 2.74 9.99
C SER A 12 1.50 2.46 9.46
N PHE A 13 0.88 3.40 8.75
CA PHE A 13 -0.19 3.02 7.82
C PHE A 13 0.48 2.50 6.54
N ASP A 14 1.11 1.32 6.63
CA ASP A 14 1.22 0.43 5.48
C ASP A 14 -0.17 -0.17 5.31
N PRO A 15 -1.03 0.40 4.44
CA PRO A 15 -2.42 0.00 4.39
C PRO A 15 -2.41 -1.32 3.62
N ASN A 16 -2.47 -2.41 4.38
CA ASN A 16 -2.27 -3.80 3.96
C ASN A 16 -0.80 -4.17 3.68
N PRO A 17 -0.21 -5.16 4.39
CA PRO A 17 1.08 -5.70 4.00
C PRO A 17 0.97 -6.25 2.58
N VAL A 18 1.72 -5.65 1.65
CA VAL A 18 1.77 -6.10 0.25
C VAL A 18 2.22 -7.56 0.27
N GLN A 19 1.33 -8.46 -0.14
CA GLN A 19 1.65 -9.87 -0.18
C GLN A 19 2.87 -10.10 -1.09
N ARG A 20 3.74 -11.01 -0.68
CA ARG A 20 4.86 -11.45 -1.51
C ARG A 20 4.30 -12.06 -2.79
N CYS A 21 5.06 -11.92 -3.89
CA CYS A 21 4.66 -12.51 -5.15
C CYS A 21 4.55 -14.02 -5.01
N SER A 22 3.40 -14.59 -5.38
CA SER A 22 3.17 -16.04 -5.31
C SER A 22 4.05 -16.84 -6.27
N LEU A 23 4.62 -16.20 -7.31
CA LEU A 23 5.44 -16.86 -8.33
C LEU A 23 6.93 -16.93 -7.94
N CYS A 24 7.52 -15.84 -7.46
CA CYS A 24 8.95 -15.77 -7.16
C CYS A 24 9.28 -15.46 -5.68
N GLY A 25 8.27 -15.20 -4.85
CA GLY A 25 8.46 -14.88 -3.42
C GLY A 25 9.01 -13.48 -3.14
N GLU A 26 9.38 -12.70 -4.15
CA GLU A 26 9.88 -11.33 -3.98
C GLU A 26 8.77 -10.37 -3.52
N LYS A 27 9.16 -9.28 -2.86
CA LYS A 27 8.23 -8.21 -2.47
C LYS A 27 7.90 -7.34 -3.69
N PRO A 28 6.64 -7.32 -4.16
CA PRO A 28 6.23 -6.43 -5.25
C PRO A 28 6.41 -4.96 -4.87
N LYS A 29 6.79 -4.12 -5.84
CA LYS A 29 6.97 -2.68 -5.65
C LYS A 29 5.75 -1.93 -6.16
N LEU A 30 5.34 -0.89 -5.43
CA LEU A 30 4.27 0.00 -5.88
C LEU A 30 4.74 0.76 -7.13
N ILE A 31 3.99 0.64 -8.23
CA ILE A 31 4.27 1.36 -9.48
C ILE A 31 3.21 2.39 -9.84
N LEU A 32 2.02 2.30 -9.23
CA LEU A 32 0.93 3.24 -9.48
C LEU A 32 0.05 3.38 -8.24
N LYS A 33 -0.34 4.61 -7.92
CA LYS A 33 -1.34 4.95 -6.89
C LYS A 33 -2.29 5.98 -7.49
N MET A 34 -3.58 5.67 -7.54
CA MET A 34 -4.60 6.54 -8.14
C MET A 34 -5.87 6.54 -7.29
N LEU A 35 -6.57 7.66 -7.29
CA LEU A 35 -7.91 7.76 -6.71
C LEU A 35 -8.92 7.30 -7.77
N ASN A 36 -9.75 6.33 -7.44
CA ASN A 36 -10.86 5.93 -8.28
C ASN A 36 -12.00 6.94 -8.08
N PRO A 37 -12.34 7.75 -9.11
CA PRO A 37 -13.34 8.81 -8.97
C PRO A 37 -14.76 8.27 -8.80
N ARG A 38 -15.01 6.99 -9.09
CA ARG A 38 -16.36 6.39 -8.98
C ARG A 38 -16.74 6.07 -7.54
N ASN A 39 -15.78 5.67 -6.71
CA ASN A 39 -16.04 5.21 -5.35
C ASN A 39 -15.18 5.93 -4.30
N GLY A 40 -14.34 6.89 -4.72
CA GLY A 40 -13.44 7.63 -3.85
C GLY A 40 -12.33 6.78 -3.24
N ARG A 41 -12.13 5.54 -3.70
CA ARG A 41 -11.14 4.62 -3.11
C ARG A 41 -9.79 4.77 -3.77
N THR A 42 -8.73 4.53 -3.00
CA THR A 42 -7.38 4.50 -3.54
C THR A 42 -7.10 3.12 -4.14
N VAL A 43 -6.80 3.10 -5.44
CA VAL A 43 -6.32 1.94 -6.17
C VAL A 43 -4.80 2.00 -6.26
N ARG A 44 -4.14 0.88 -5.97
CA ARG A 44 -2.68 0.73 -6.03
C ARG A 44 -2.35 -0.44 -6.95
N ARG A 45 -1.34 -0.26 -7.81
CA ARG A 45 -0.77 -1.32 -8.65
C ARG A 45 0.64 -1.62 -8.20
N PHE A 46 0.91 -2.89 -7.98
CA PHE A 46 2.24 -3.38 -7.67
C PHE A 46 2.79 -4.20 -8.83
N LYS A 47 4.10 -4.12 -9.04
CA LYS A 47 4.83 -4.93 -10.02
C LYS A 47 5.99 -5.64 -9.34
N CYS A 48 6.09 -6.92 -9.60
CA CYS A 48 7.20 -7.76 -9.18
C CYS A 48 8.34 -7.74 -10.20
N GLY A 49 9.57 -8.04 -9.78
CA GLY A 49 10.74 -8.19 -10.65
C GLY A 49 10.55 -9.28 -11.70
N CYS A 50 9.81 -10.35 -11.37
CA CYS A 50 9.46 -11.45 -12.28
C CYS A 50 8.44 -11.07 -13.37
N GLY A 51 7.85 -9.88 -13.31
CA GLY A 51 6.84 -9.41 -14.27
C GLY A 51 5.39 -9.45 -13.76
N GLU A 52 5.12 -10.19 -12.68
CA GLU A 52 3.79 -10.31 -12.08
C GLU A 52 3.25 -8.96 -11.57
N GLN A 53 1.94 -8.74 -11.69
CA GLN A 53 1.31 -7.49 -11.29
C GLN A 53 0.02 -7.72 -10.53
N THR A 54 -0.14 -6.98 -9.44
CA THR A 54 -1.32 -7.06 -8.58
C THR A 54 -1.94 -5.70 -8.36
N TRP A 55 -3.25 -5.70 -8.17
CA TRP A 55 -4.03 -4.50 -7.86
C TRP A 55 -4.61 -4.64 -6.46
N SER A 56 -4.53 -3.58 -5.66
CA SER A 56 -5.22 -3.51 -4.37
C SER A 56 -6.07 -2.24 -4.32
N GLU A 57 -7.31 -2.38 -3.88
CA GLU A 57 -8.18 -1.25 -3.56
C GLU A 57 -8.30 -1.14 -2.04
N ASP A 58 -8.28 0.09 -1.52
CA ASP A 58 -8.56 0.35 -0.11
C ASP A 58 -9.99 -0.06 0.23
N LYS A 59 -10.18 -0.94 1.22
CA LYS A 59 -11.50 -1.29 1.72
C LYS A 59 -11.86 -0.25 2.78
N GLY A 60 -12.56 0.80 2.35
CA GLY A 60 -13.20 1.75 3.24
C GLY A 60 -14.22 1.11 4.18
#